data_AF-A0A525W4R9-F1
#
_entry.id   AF-A0A525W4R9-F1
#
_cell.length_a   1.000
_cell.length_b   1.000
_cell.length_c   1.000
_cell.angle_alpha   90.00
_cell.angle_beta   90.00
_cell.angle_gamma   90.00
#
_symmetry.space_group_name_H-M   'P 1'
#
loop_
_entity.id
_entity.type
_entity.pdbx_description
1 polymer ?
#
loop_
_entity_poly.entity_id
_entity_poly.type
_entity_poly.pdbx_seq_one_letter_code
_entity_poly.pdbx_strand_id
1 'polypeptide(L)'
;MKAIAPADIIPHQEYERQREAFRANIIALKQRRRMSVGPCITMVFENRATVQFQIQEMIRVERIFDPVKVQDELDVYNALLPTPGELRRYSFNAIHESHQGRDWDCYVTVHGTIDPMTGMVTDIGALDRLVQDRVIKPFDRQDLRQVLGSETVRGEVLAKTIWDRLDGYLSGGTLHNIRLVSARDLVYEVSP
;
A
#
# COMPACT_ATOMS: atom_id res chain seq x y z
N MET A 1 -3.81 3.56 -10.26
CA MET A 1 -3.09 3.91 -11.51
C MET A 1 -4.08 4.13 -12.64
N LYS A 2 -3.69 4.72 -13.79
CA LYS A 2 -4.55 4.74 -14.99
C LYS A 2 -4.69 3.31 -15.51
N ALA A 3 -5.93 2.86 -15.71
CA ALA A 3 -6.24 1.58 -16.34
C ALA A 3 -5.60 1.47 -17.74
N ILE A 4 -5.40 0.23 -18.18
CA ILE A 4 -4.98 -0.08 -19.54
C ILE A 4 -6.24 -0.08 -20.39
N ALA A 5 -6.25 0.74 -21.44
CA ALA A 5 -7.33 0.81 -22.41
C ALA A 5 -6.98 0.00 -23.66
N PRO A 6 -7.96 -0.33 -24.52
CA PRO A 6 -7.69 -1.01 -25.78
C PRO A 6 -6.66 -0.29 -26.67
N ALA A 7 -6.62 1.05 -26.61
CA ALA A 7 -5.65 1.86 -27.34
C ALA A 7 -4.18 1.67 -26.87
N ASP A 8 -3.97 1.10 -25.68
CA ASP A 8 -2.65 0.75 -25.17
C ASP A 8 -2.17 -0.63 -25.63
N ILE A 9 -3.03 -1.40 -26.32
CA ILE A 9 -2.69 -2.71 -26.86
C ILE A 9 -2.07 -2.55 -28.25
N ILE A 10 -0.77 -2.83 -28.31
CA ILE A 10 0.04 -2.93 -29.51
C ILE A 10 -0.49 -4.09 -30.38
N PRO A 11 -0.74 -3.86 -31.69
CA PRO A 11 -1.13 -4.92 -32.62
C PRO A 11 -0.14 -6.08 -32.68
N HIS A 12 -0.65 -7.30 -32.86
CA HIS A 12 0.12 -8.54 -32.76
C HIS A 12 1.45 -8.54 -33.54
N GLN A 13 1.43 -8.16 -34.81
CA GLN A 13 2.63 -8.13 -35.65
C GLN A 13 3.69 -7.15 -35.12
N GLU A 14 3.26 -5.98 -34.67
CA GLU A 14 4.16 -4.96 -34.13
C GLU A 14 4.66 -5.33 -32.73
N TYR A 15 3.84 -6.02 -31.94
CA TYR A 15 4.26 -6.54 -30.64
C TYR A 15 5.34 -7.62 -30.80
N GLU A 16 5.17 -8.57 -31.72
CA GLU A 16 6.18 -9.61 -32.00
C GLU A 16 7.56 -9.02 -32.34
N ARG A 17 7.59 -7.91 -33.10
CA ARG A 17 8.84 -7.23 -33.48
C ARG A 17 9.61 -6.64 -32.29
N GLN A 18 8.91 -6.16 -31.27
CA GLN A 18 9.52 -5.49 -30.11
C GLN A 18 9.45 -6.31 -28.82
N ARG A 19 8.90 -7.52 -28.88
CA ARG A 19 8.61 -8.37 -27.71
C ARG A 19 9.82 -8.63 -26.84
N GLU A 20 10.97 -8.97 -27.43
CA GLU A 20 12.18 -9.25 -26.66
C GLU A 20 12.72 -8.01 -25.93
N ALA A 21 12.70 -6.85 -26.57
CA ALA A 21 13.08 -5.59 -25.93
C ALA A 21 12.09 -5.22 -24.80
N PHE A 22 10.78 -5.38 -25.05
CA PHE A 22 9.75 -5.13 -24.05
C PHE A 22 9.92 -6.07 -22.85
N ARG A 23 10.12 -7.36 -23.08
CA ARG A 23 10.36 -8.37 -22.05
C ARG A 23 11.59 -8.05 -21.20
N ALA A 24 12.70 -7.65 -21.82
CA ALA A 24 13.91 -7.26 -21.10
C ALA A 24 13.66 -6.07 -20.16
N ASN A 25 12.93 -5.06 -20.64
CA ASN A 25 12.52 -3.91 -19.81
C ASN A 25 11.64 -4.34 -18.63
N ILE A 26 10.69 -5.24 -18.86
CA ILE A 26 9.80 -5.76 -17.80
C ILE A 26 10.56 -6.58 -16.76
N ILE A 27 11.54 -7.39 -17.17
CA ILE A 27 12.40 -8.14 -16.23
C ILE A 27 13.16 -7.16 -15.33
N ALA A 28 13.80 -6.13 -15.90
CA ALA A 28 14.52 -5.11 -15.14
C ALA A 28 13.59 -4.34 -14.18
N LEU A 29 12.37 -4.06 -14.62
CA LEU A 29 11.35 -3.40 -13.81
C LEU A 29 10.89 -4.28 -12.64
N LYS A 30 10.59 -5.56 -12.89
CA LYS A 30 10.19 -6.52 -11.84
C LYS A 30 11.30 -6.75 -10.83
N GLN A 31 12.57 -6.77 -11.24
CA GLN A 31 13.71 -6.90 -10.32
C GLN A 31 13.73 -5.79 -9.25
N ARG A 32 13.44 -4.53 -9.64
CA ARG A 32 13.41 -3.38 -8.72
C ARG A 32 12.18 -3.36 -7.80
N ARG A 33 11.19 -4.19 -8.11
CA ARG A 33 9.87 -4.26 -7.44
C ARG A 33 9.68 -5.57 -6.68
N ARG A 34 10.77 -6.31 -6.48
CA ARG A 34 10.80 -7.54 -5.70
C ARG A 34 11.07 -7.23 -4.24
N MET A 35 10.24 -7.78 -3.37
CA MET A 35 10.39 -7.70 -1.92
C MET A 35 10.36 -9.11 -1.34
N SER A 36 11.39 -9.47 -0.58
CA SER A 36 11.40 -10.74 0.14
C SER A 36 10.61 -10.61 1.44
N VAL A 37 9.74 -11.59 1.69
CA VAL A 37 8.99 -11.73 2.96
C VAL A 37 9.51 -12.99 3.65
N GLY A 38 10.51 -12.80 4.52
CA GLY A 38 11.25 -13.91 5.11
C GLY A 38 12.07 -14.72 4.08
N PRO A 39 12.46 -15.97 4.40
CA PRO A 39 13.38 -16.75 3.56
C PRO A 39 12.71 -17.44 2.36
N CYS A 40 11.38 -17.61 2.38
CA CYS A 40 10.68 -18.49 1.42
C CYS A 40 9.75 -17.76 0.45
N ILE A 41 9.40 -16.50 0.71
CA ILE A 41 8.40 -15.77 -0.07
C ILE A 41 9.06 -14.56 -0.71
N THR A 42 8.83 -14.38 -2.02
CA THR A 42 9.17 -13.16 -2.74
C THR A 42 7.91 -12.59 -3.37
N MET A 43 7.55 -11.36 -3.00
CA MET A 43 6.48 -10.61 -3.62
C MET A 43 7.04 -9.74 -4.75
N VAL A 44 6.26 -9.54 -5.81
CA VAL A 44 6.57 -8.57 -6.87
C VAL A 44 5.41 -7.59 -6.95
N PHE A 45 5.70 -6.30 -6.81
CA PHE A 45 4.69 -5.26 -6.98
C PHE A 45 4.48 -4.98 -8.47
N GLU A 46 3.29 -5.31 -8.97
CA GLU A 46 2.89 -5.03 -10.35
C GLU A 46 2.61 -3.51 -10.54
N ASN A 47 2.80 -3.03 -11.76
CA ASN A 47 2.43 -1.70 -12.18
C ASN A 47 1.80 -1.72 -13.58
N ARG A 48 1.44 -0.55 -14.09
CA ARG A 48 0.82 -0.44 -15.41
C ARG A 48 1.62 -1.14 -16.52
N ALA A 49 2.93 -0.99 -16.56
CA ALA A 49 3.76 -1.58 -17.61
C ALA A 49 3.86 -3.11 -17.48
N THR A 50 3.97 -3.63 -16.26
CA THR A 50 4.05 -5.08 -16.03
C THR A 50 2.71 -5.77 -16.25
N VAL A 51 1.59 -5.13 -15.93
CA VAL A 51 0.24 -5.62 -16.26
C VAL A 51 -0.01 -5.53 -17.76
N GLN A 52 0.39 -4.44 -18.44
CA GLN A 52 0.28 -4.32 -19.90
C GLN A 52 1.02 -5.44 -20.61
N PHE A 53 2.22 -5.79 -20.14
CA PHE A 53 2.95 -6.94 -20.65
C PHE A 53 2.19 -8.26 -20.50
N GLN A 54 1.57 -8.49 -19.34
CA GLN A 54 0.81 -9.72 -19.07
C GLN A 54 -0.40 -9.84 -19.98
N ILE A 55 -1.17 -8.75 -20.13
CA ILE A 55 -2.31 -8.68 -21.06
C ILE A 55 -1.84 -8.97 -22.49
N GLN A 56 -0.74 -8.36 -22.90
CA GLN A 56 -0.18 -8.57 -24.24
C GLN A 56 0.28 -10.00 -24.48
N GLU A 57 0.98 -10.61 -23.51
CA GLU A 57 1.37 -12.01 -23.62
C GLU A 57 0.15 -12.94 -23.65
N MET A 58 -0.89 -12.66 -22.86
CA MET A 58 -2.13 -13.45 -22.86
C MET A 58 -2.82 -13.40 -24.23
N ILE A 59 -3.09 -12.19 -24.72
CA ILE A 59 -3.70 -11.95 -26.05
C ILE A 59 -2.89 -12.64 -27.16
N ARG A 60 -1.55 -12.59 -27.08
CA ARG A 60 -0.65 -13.20 -28.08
C ARG A 60 -0.68 -14.72 -28.06
N VAL A 61 -0.60 -15.33 -26.88
CA VAL A 61 -0.58 -16.80 -26.71
C VAL A 61 -1.93 -17.41 -27.12
N GLU A 62 -3.01 -16.81 -26.65
CA GLU A 62 -4.38 -17.27 -26.90
C GLU A 62 -4.94 -16.79 -28.25
N ARG A 63 -4.18 -15.98 -28.99
CA ARG A 63 -4.56 -15.39 -30.29
C ARG A 63 -5.93 -14.72 -30.24
N ILE A 64 -6.11 -13.86 -29.24
CA ILE A 64 -7.36 -13.14 -29.00
C ILE A 64 -7.40 -11.89 -29.89
N PHE A 65 -8.19 -11.92 -30.96
CA PHE A 65 -8.35 -10.77 -31.87
C PHE A 65 -9.72 -10.11 -31.77
N ASP A 66 -10.67 -10.78 -31.12
CA ASP A 66 -12.01 -10.26 -30.89
C ASP A 66 -11.96 -9.11 -29.86
N PRO A 67 -12.38 -7.89 -30.21
CA PRO A 67 -12.36 -6.75 -29.30
C PRO A 67 -13.11 -6.99 -27.99
N VAL A 68 -14.17 -7.80 -28.00
CA VAL A 68 -14.94 -8.12 -26.78
C VAL A 68 -14.09 -8.97 -25.84
N LYS A 69 -13.45 -10.02 -26.35
CA LYS A 69 -12.57 -10.87 -25.55
C LYS A 69 -11.32 -10.14 -25.08
N VAL A 70 -10.80 -9.22 -25.89
CA VAL A 70 -9.70 -8.32 -25.46
C VAL A 70 -10.14 -7.46 -24.28
N GLN A 71 -11.38 -6.95 -24.29
CA GLN A 71 -11.92 -6.20 -23.17
C GLN A 71 -12.08 -7.07 -21.92
N ASP A 72 -12.53 -8.32 -22.05
CA ASP A 72 -12.61 -9.25 -20.92
C ASP A 72 -11.24 -9.44 -20.25
N GLU A 73 -10.18 -9.63 -21.03
CA GLU A 73 -8.80 -9.72 -20.51
C GLU A 73 -8.37 -8.40 -19.85
N LEU A 74 -8.65 -7.26 -20.48
CA LEU A 74 -8.35 -5.95 -19.90
C LEU A 74 -9.01 -5.80 -18.53
N ASP A 75 -10.26 -6.21 -18.37
CA ASP A 75 -11.00 -6.08 -17.12
C ASP A 75 -10.43 -6.97 -16.01
N VAL A 76 -10.10 -8.23 -16.33
CA VAL A 76 -9.46 -9.18 -15.39
C VAL A 76 -8.13 -8.64 -14.88
N TYR A 77 -7.28 -8.16 -15.78
CA TYR A 77 -5.94 -7.70 -15.42
C TYR A 77 -5.93 -6.28 -14.83
N ASN A 78 -6.82 -5.39 -15.27
CA ASN A 78 -6.95 -4.06 -14.66
C ASN A 78 -7.38 -4.15 -13.19
N ALA A 79 -8.10 -5.21 -12.77
CA ALA A 79 -8.40 -5.46 -11.36
C ALA A 79 -7.14 -5.71 -10.51
N LEU A 80 -6.02 -6.11 -11.11
CA LEU A 80 -4.72 -6.26 -10.45
C LEU A 80 -3.96 -4.94 -10.31
N LEU A 81 -4.38 -3.88 -11.02
CA LEU A 81 -3.71 -2.59 -10.91
C LEU A 81 -4.00 -1.98 -9.53
N PRO A 82 -2.96 -1.56 -8.80
CA PRO A 82 -3.15 -0.97 -7.49
C PRO A 82 -4.00 0.30 -7.59
N THR A 83 -4.99 0.38 -6.71
CA THR A 83 -5.70 1.61 -6.40
C THR A 83 -4.81 2.51 -5.53
N PRO A 84 -4.97 3.84 -5.60
CA PRO A 84 -4.27 4.75 -4.71
C PRO A 84 -4.59 4.42 -3.25
N GLY A 85 -3.58 4.03 -2.48
CA GLY A 85 -3.72 3.67 -1.07
C GLY A 85 -2.62 2.72 -0.62
N GLU A 86 -1.95 3.06 0.47
CA GLU A 86 -0.94 2.22 1.11
C GLU A 86 -1.33 2.00 2.57
N LEU A 87 -1.57 0.74 2.95
CA LEU A 87 -1.91 0.34 4.30
C LEU A 87 -0.69 -0.26 5.00
N ARG A 88 -0.33 0.28 6.16
CA ARG A 88 0.68 -0.29 7.05
C ARG A 88 0.09 -0.65 8.40
N ARG A 89 0.56 -1.77 8.97
CA ARG A 89 0.26 -2.17 10.35
C ARG A 89 1.50 -2.03 11.22
N TYR A 90 1.33 -1.41 12.37
CA TYR A 90 2.28 -1.33 13.46
C TYR A 90 1.63 -1.89 14.73
N SER A 91 2.45 -2.36 15.68
CA SER A 91 1.94 -2.83 16.97
C SER A 91 2.76 -2.20 18.09
N PHE A 92 2.10 -1.82 19.18
CA PHE A 92 2.76 -1.33 20.41
C PHE A 92 1.96 -1.78 21.63
N ASN A 93 2.63 -1.91 22.78
CA ASN A 93 1.97 -2.17 24.06
C ASN A 93 1.87 -0.87 24.84
N ALA A 94 0.74 -0.54 25.44
CA ALA A 94 0.63 0.68 26.26
C ALA A 94 -0.26 0.45 27.48
N ILE A 95 0.06 1.13 28.58
CA ILE A 95 -0.71 1.02 29.82
C ILE A 95 -2.00 1.85 29.67
N HIS A 96 -3.14 1.21 29.91
CA HIS A 96 -4.48 1.80 29.77
C HIS A 96 -5.34 1.51 31.02
N GLU A 97 -5.96 2.55 31.58
CA GLU A 97 -6.90 2.59 32.73
C GLU A 97 -6.51 1.86 34.04
N SER A 98 -6.13 0.58 34.01
CA SER A 98 -5.99 -0.31 35.17
C SER A 98 -4.53 -0.68 35.50
N HIS A 99 -3.55 0.12 35.06
CA HIS A 99 -2.11 -0.20 35.10
C HIS A 99 -1.72 -1.49 34.35
N GLN A 100 -2.65 -2.04 33.56
CA GLN A 100 -2.38 -3.18 32.69
C GLN A 100 -1.97 -2.68 31.31
N GLY A 101 -0.92 -3.30 30.76
CA GLY A 101 -0.52 -3.10 29.38
C GLY A 101 -1.54 -3.75 28.45
N ARG A 102 -1.98 -3.02 27.43
CA ARG A 102 -2.81 -3.51 26.34
C ARG A 102 -2.03 -3.42 25.04
N ASP A 103 -2.16 -4.44 24.20
CA ASP A 103 -1.59 -4.42 22.85
C ASP A 103 -2.53 -3.66 21.91
N TRP A 104 -1.93 -2.79 21.10
CA TRP A 104 -2.62 -1.97 20.11
C TRP A 104 -2.01 -2.23 18.73
N ASP A 105 -2.86 -2.63 17.79
CA ASP A 105 -2.52 -2.63 16.37
C ASP A 105 -2.94 -1.29 15.76
N CYS A 106 -1.98 -0.55 15.23
CA CYS A 106 -2.18 0.71 14.53
C CYS A 106 -2.03 0.51 13.03
N TYR A 107 -3.11 0.74 12.31
CA TYR A 107 -3.17 0.74 10.87
C TYR A 107 -3.11 2.17 10.37
N VAL A 108 -2.13 2.47 9.52
CA VAL A 108 -1.92 3.78 8.90
C VAL A 108 -2.14 3.64 7.40
N THR A 109 -3.10 4.38 6.86
CA THR A 109 -3.39 4.41 5.43
C THR A 109 -3.01 5.76 4.85
N VAL A 110 -2.14 5.75 3.83
CA VAL A 110 -1.71 6.94 3.09
C VAL A 110 -2.24 6.84 1.67
N HIS A 111 -2.86 7.90 1.17
CA HIS A 111 -3.31 8.00 -0.23
C HIS A 111 -2.43 8.96 -0.99
N GLY A 112 -2.23 8.71 -2.28
CA GLY A 112 -1.38 9.56 -3.10
C GLY A 112 -1.19 8.98 -4.49
N THR A 113 -0.47 9.72 -5.31
CA THR A 113 -0.07 9.26 -6.63
C THR A 113 0.94 8.14 -6.50
N ILE A 114 0.72 7.03 -7.21
CA ILE A 114 1.66 5.92 -7.21
C ILE A 114 2.86 6.29 -8.08
N ASP A 115 4.06 6.23 -7.52
CA ASP A 115 5.31 6.48 -8.23
C ASP A 115 5.47 5.46 -9.38
N PRO A 116 5.67 5.92 -10.64
CA PRO A 116 5.73 5.04 -11.80
C PRO A 116 7.01 4.19 -11.84
N MET A 117 8.09 4.61 -11.19
CA MET A 117 9.36 3.88 -11.12
C MET A 117 9.36 2.83 -10.01
N THR A 118 8.92 3.20 -8.80
CA THR A 118 8.96 2.33 -7.61
C THR A 118 7.66 1.56 -7.38
N GLY A 119 6.51 2.12 -7.77
CA GLY A 119 5.19 1.54 -7.52
C GLY A 119 4.60 1.83 -6.15
N MET A 120 5.23 2.69 -5.37
CA MET A 120 4.80 3.01 -4.01
C MET A 120 4.01 4.31 -4.00
N VAL A 121 3.09 4.45 -3.05
CA VAL A 121 2.34 5.71 -2.85
C VAL A 121 3.20 6.72 -2.10
N THR A 122 4.00 6.23 -1.16
CA THR A 122 4.95 7.03 -0.40
C THR A 122 6.27 6.28 -0.21
N ASP A 123 7.31 6.97 0.25
CA ASP A 123 8.54 6.29 0.68
C ASP A 123 8.24 5.47 1.94
N ILE A 124 8.32 4.16 1.77
CA ILE A 124 8.00 3.18 2.81
C ILE A 124 8.89 3.35 4.04
N GLY A 125 10.19 3.54 3.84
CA GLY A 125 11.16 3.67 4.92
C GLY A 125 11.03 5.02 5.62
N ALA A 126 10.65 6.08 4.89
CA ALA A 126 10.34 7.37 5.50
C ALA A 126 9.07 7.30 6.36
N LEU A 127 8.01 6.65 5.87
CA LEU A 127 6.77 6.44 6.64
C LEU A 127 7.03 5.59 7.89
N ASP A 128 7.77 4.49 7.77
CA ASP A 128 8.12 3.65 8.91
C ASP A 128 8.90 4.44 9.97
N ARG A 129 9.96 5.16 9.59
CA ARG A 129 10.70 6.03 10.52
C ARG A 129 9.81 7.07 11.19
N LEU A 130 8.92 7.72 10.43
CA LEU A 130 8.00 8.71 10.95
C LEU A 130 7.07 8.12 12.02
N VAL A 131 6.45 6.97 11.75
CA VAL A 131 5.55 6.29 12.69
C VAL A 131 6.33 5.78 13.90
N GLN A 132 7.51 5.19 13.70
CA GLN A 132 8.37 4.75 14.80
C GLN A 132 8.73 5.91 15.73
N ASP A 133 9.15 7.05 15.19
CA ASP A 133 9.60 8.19 15.98
C ASP A 133 8.47 8.93 16.69
N ARG A 134 7.31 9.06 16.04
CA ARG A 134 6.21 9.91 16.54
C ARG A 134 5.12 9.14 17.28
N VAL A 135 4.99 7.85 17.01
CA VAL A 135 3.89 7.01 17.53
C VAL A 135 4.43 5.82 18.30
N ILE A 136 5.34 5.00 17.76
CA ILE A 136 5.74 3.79 18.50
C ILE A 136 6.60 4.13 19.71
N LYS A 137 7.72 4.85 19.53
CA LYS A 137 8.61 5.21 20.65
C LYS A 137 7.92 6.00 21.76
N PRO A 138 7.03 6.98 21.48
CA PRO A 138 6.39 7.75 22.54
C PRO A 138 5.25 7.03 23.27
N PHE A 139 4.72 5.92 22.72
CA PHE A 139 3.56 5.22 23.28
C PHE A 139 3.90 3.81 23.79
N ASP A 140 4.89 3.14 23.19
CA ASP A 140 5.27 1.78 23.59
C ASP A 140 5.79 1.75 25.03
N ARG A 141 5.18 0.87 25.82
CA ARG A 141 5.39 0.67 27.26
C ARG A 141 5.19 1.93 28.10
N GLN A 142 4.47 2.93 27.59
CA GLN A 142 4.14 4.15 28.32
C GLN A 142 2.72 4.12 28.89
N ASP A 143 2.47 4.97 29.90
CA ASP A 143 1.11 5.26 30.38
C ASP A 143 0.45 6.30 29.45
N LEU A 144 -0.62 5.88 28.78
CA LEU A 144 -1.33 6.74 27.83
C LEU A 144 -1.87 8.02 28.48
N ARG A 145 -2.19 8.01 29.78
CA ARG A 145 -2.65 9.21 30.51
C ARG A 145 -1.55 10.26 30.60
N GLN A 146 -0.31 9.81 30.83
CA GLN A 146 0.86 10.68 30.90
C GLN A 146 1.22 11.22 29.51
N VAL A 147 1.19 10.36 28.49
CA VAL A 147 1.51 10.72 27.10
C VAL A 147 0.49 11.71 26.52
N LEU A 148 -0.80 11.53 26.85
CA LEU A 148 -1.89 12.38 26.37
C LEU A 148 -2.21 13.56 27.30
N GLY A 149 -1.61 13.62 28.49
CA GLY A 149 -1.89 14.66 29.49
C GLY A 149 -3.35 14.67 29.98
N SER A 150 -4.01 13.50 30.04
CA SER A 150 -5.43 13.37 30.38
C SER A 150 -5.64 12.31 31.45
N GLU A 151 -6.56 12.56 32.39
CA GLU A 151 -6.92 11.60 33.45
C GLU A 151 -7.58 10.33 32.89
N THR A 152 -8.31 10.45 31.77
CA THR A 152 -8.95 9.33 31.07
C THR A 152 -8.52 9.29 29.61
N VAL A 153 -8.32 8.08 29.08
CA VAL A 153 -7.90 7.87 27.69
C VAL A 153 -8.95 7.06 26.96
N ARG A 154 -9.60 7.70 26.00
CA ARG A 154 -10.49 7.02 25.06
C ARG A 154 -9.74 6.60 23.80
N GLY A 155 -10.11 5.46 23.23
CA GLY A 155 -9.50 4.95 22.01
C GLY A 155 -9.65 5.90 20.81
N GLU A 156 -10.77 6.64 20.72
CA GLU A 156 -10.96 7.64 19.64
C GLU A 156 -10.01 8.83 19.79
N VAL A 157 -9.76 9.28 21.03
CA VAL A 157 -8.83 10.37 21.32
C VAL A 157 -7.40 9.93 21.03
N LEU A 158 -7.05 8.68 21.34
CA LEU A 158 -5.77 8.10 20.98
C LEU A 158 -5.57 8.06 19.46
N ALA A 159 -6.57 7.56 18.71
CA ALA A 159 -6.54 7.53 17.24
C ALA A 159 -6.39 8.93 16.64
N LYS A 160 -7.12 9.91 17.16
CA LYS A 160 -7.02 11.32 16.72
C LYS A 160 -5.67 11.94 17.05
N THR A 161 -5.10 11.64 18.22
CA THR A 161 -3.76 12.13 18.58
C THR A 161 -2.69 11.54 17.65
N ILE A 162 -2.81 10.26 17.30
CA ILE A 162 -1.91 9.63 16.34
C ILE A 162 -2.06 10.27 14.95
N TRP A 163 -3.29 10.55 14.52
CA TRP A 163 -3.54 11.32 13.30
C TRP A 163 -2.80 12.65 13.31
N ASP A 164 -3.02 13.48 14.32
CA ASP A 164 -2.47 14.85 14.39
C ASP A 164 -0.92 14.86 14.48
N ARG A 165 -0.31 13.77 14.96
CA ARG A 165 1.16 13.62 14.99
C ARG A 165 1.77 13.27 13.64
N LEU A 166 1.01 12.60 12.78
CA LEU A 166 1.46 12.11 11.47
C LEU A 166 1.04 13.05 10.33
N ASP A 167 -0.13 13.67 10.45
CA ASP A 167 -0.67 14.57 9.45
C ASP A 167 0.26 15.79 9.23
N GLY A 168 0.49 16.14 7.97
CA GLY A 168 1.43 17.20 7.58
C GLY A 168 2.92 16.84 7.63
N TYR A 169 3.30 15.62 8.06
CA TYR A 169 4.72 15.19 8.12
C TYR A 169 5.09 14.06 7.15
N LEU A 170 4.15 13.63 6.31
CA LEU A 170 4.39 12.60 5.30
C LEU A 170 5.29 13.12 4.18
N SER A 171 6.26 12.31 3.75
CA SER A 171 7.18 12.60 2.65
C SER A 171 6.53 12.55 1.26
N GLY A 172 5.30 12.05 1.17
CA GLY A 172 4.53 11.92 -0.06
C GLY A 172 3.15 11.32 0.22
N GLY A 173 2.14 11.78 -0.50
CA GLY A 173 0.74 11.45 -0.24
C GLY A 173 0.14 12.22 0.94
N THR A 174 -1.12 11.92 1.24
CA THR A 174 -1.90 12.47 2.34
C THR A 174 -2.34 11.35 3.26
N LEU A 175 -2.36 11.62 4.56
CA LEU A 175 -2.92 10.69 5.53
C LEU A 175 -4.42 10.52 5.23
N HIS A 176 -4.87 9.28 5.14
CA HIS A 176 -6.27 8.97 4.82
C HIS A 176 -6.96 8.22 5.95
N ASN A 177 -6.26 7.38 6.69
CA ASN A 177 -6.90 6.62 7.76
C ASN A 177 -5.90 6.28 8.87
N ILE A 178 -6.35 6.42 10.11
CA ILE A 178 -5.74 5.80 11.27
C ILE A 178 -6.79 4.88 11.89
N ARG A 179 -6.52 3.58 11.93
CA ARG A 179 -7.35 2.60 12.62
C ARG A 179 -6.56 1.94 13.74
N LEU A 180 -7.08 1.98 14.95
CA LEU A 180 -6.53 1.31 16.11
C LEU A 180 -7.39 0.11 16.47
N VAL A 181 -6.76 -1.03 16.74
CA VAL A 181 -7.42 -2.25 17.19
C VAL A 181 -6.77 -2.68 18.49
N SER A 182 -7.55 -2.74 19.57
CA SER A 182 -7.03 -3.08 20.92
C SER A 182 -7.52 -4.43 21.43
N ALA A 183 -8.54 -4.99 20.77
CA ALA A 183 -9.07 -6.34 20.92
C ALA A 183 -9.89 -6.67 19.66
N ARG A 184 -10.31 -7.93 19.49
CA ARG A 184 -11.04 -8.38 18.27
C ARG A 184 -12.24 -7.50 17.90
N ASP A 185 -12.96 -6.97 18.89
CA ASP A 185 -14.18 -6.18 18.68
C ASP A 185 -14.03 -4.69 19.04
N LEU A 186 -12.83 -4.24 19.41
CA LEU A 186 -12.56 -2.85 19.81
C LEU A 186 -11.69 -2.16 18.76
N VAL A 187 -12.37 -1.46 17.85
CA VAL A 187 -11.77 -0.72 16.73
C VAL A 187 -12.10 0.77 16.86
N TYR A 188 -11.10 1.61 16.71
CA TYR A 188 -11.22 3.07 16.71
C TYR A 188 -10.64 3.62 15.41
N GLU A 189 -11.37 4.49 14.72
CA GLU A 189 -10.99 4.93 13.38
C GLU A 189 -11.12 6.45 13.24
N VAL A 190 -10.13 7.05 12.57
CA VAL A 190 -10.11 8.46 12.20
C VAL A 190 -9.76 8.56 10.72
N SER A 191 -10.57 9.32 9.99
CA SER A 191 -10.43 9.65 8.57
C SER A 191 -10.70 11.16 8.38
N PRO A 192 -10.31 11.76 7.24
CA PRO A 192 -10.56 13.17 6.92
C PRO A 192 -12.05 13.54 6.95
#